data_AF-A0A7J9TC75-F1
#
_entry.id   AF-A0A7J9TC75-F1
#
_cell.length_a   1.000
_cell.length_b   1.000
_cell.length_c   1.000
_cell.angle_alpha   90.00
_cell.angle_beta   90.00
_cell.angle_gamma   90.00
#
_symmetry.space_group_name_H-M   'P 1'
#
loop_
_entity.id
_entity.type
_entity.pdbx_description
1 polymer ?
#
loop_
_entity_poly.entity_id
_entity_poly.type
_entity_poly.pdbx_seq_one_letter_code
_entity_poly.pdbx_strand_id
1 'polypeptide(L)'
;MISMEDWITIKNLKKRNSKMGTRSISKQLDLSRNTVKNALRSEDPPAYKRKPYTNPELQPFQEYIIEQYFVKKLKGSRVLNDLRSKGCNVSRSAF
;
A
#
# COMPACT_ATOMS: atom_id res chain seq x y z
N MET A 1 1.05 2.34 -13.37
CA MET A 1 2.34 2.28 -12.64
C MET A 1 3.42 2.17 -13.71
N ILE A 2 4.51 2.93 -13.61
CA ILE A 2 5.58 2.87 -14.63
C ILE A 2 6.49 1.68 -14.40
N SER A 3 7.11 1.18 -15.46
CA SER A 3 8.13 0.15 -15.35
C SER A 3 9.38 0.72 -14.65
N MET A 4 10.25 -0.17 -14.17
CA MET A 4 11.56 0.22 -13.65
C MET A 4 12.39 0.92 -14.73
N GLU A 5 12.30 0.45 -15.98
CA GLU A 5 13.00 1.00 -17.14
C GLU A 5 12.57 2.44 -17.43
N ASP A 6 11.26 2.72 -17.43
CA ASP A 6 10.72 4.06 -17.61
C ASP A 6 11.22 5.01 -16.51
N TRP A 7 11.23 4.54 -15.26
CA TRP A 7 11.68 5.34 -14.12
C TRP A 7 13.17 5.70 -14.22
N ILE A 8 14.02 4.73 -14.55
CA ILE A 8 15.45 4.93 -14.79
C ILE A 8 15.65 5.91 -15.96
N THR A 9 14.90 5.73 -17.04
CA THR A 9 15.00 6.55 -18.25
C THR A 9 14.63 8.01 -17.95
N ILE A 10 13.55 8.24 -17.19
CA ILE A 10 13.16 9.58 -16.71
C ILE A 10 14.28 10.23 -15.89
N LYS A 11 14.84 9.50 -14.91
CA LYS A 11 15.94 10.00 -14.06
C LYS A 11 17.18 10.33 -14.89
N ASN A 12 17.56 9.46 -15.82
CA ASN A 12 18.72 9.64 -16.69
C ASN A 12 18.56 10.83 -17.63
N LEU A 13 17.39 10.99 -18.26
CA LEU A 13 17.11 12.13 -19.15
C LEU A 13 17.22 13.46 -18.39
N LYS A 14 16.69 13.53 -17.17
CA LYS A 14 16.77 14.74 -16.35
C LYS A 14 18.19 15.01 -15.82
N LYS A 15 18.94 13.95 -15.48
CA LYS A 15 20.34 14.06 -15.03
C LYS A 15 21.28 14.52 -16.13
N ARG A 16 21.13 13.98 -17.35
CA ARG A 16 21.94 14.36 -18.51
C ARG A 16 21.58 15.75 -19.05
N ASN A 17 20.30 16.12 -19.00
CA ASN A 17 19.81 17.40 -19.51
C ASN A 17 19.04 18.17 -18.43
N SER A 18 19.77 18.87 -17.55
CA SER A 18 19.18 19.60 -16.41
C SER A 18 18.15 20.67 -16.83
N LYS A 19 18.36 21.32 -17.98
CA LYS A 19 17.44 22.32 -18.57
C LYS A 19 16.16 21.71 -19.16
N MET A 20 16.10 20.39 -19.35
CA MET A 20 14.95 19.72 -19.93
C MET A 20 13.75 19.77 -18.98
N GLY A 21 12.61 20.23 -19.48
CA GLY A 21 11.38 20.34 -18.71
C GLY A 21 10.67 18.99 -18.53
N THR A 22 9.80 18.89 -17.52
CA THR A 22 8.96 17.70 -17.32
C THR A 22 8.04 17.42 -18.51
N ARG A 23 7.58 18.47 -19.22
CA ARG A 23 6.69 18.38 -20.37
C ARG A 23 7.38 17.83 -21.64
N SER A 24 8.68 18.06 -21.80
CA SER A 24 9.41 17.49 -22.94
C SER A 24 9.70 16.01 -22.70
N ILE A 25 10.12 15.64 -21.48
CA ILE A 25 10.32 14.24 -21.09
C ILE A 25 9.02 13.44 -21.23
N SER A 26 7.88 14.03 -20.82
CA SER A 26 6.58 13.36 -20.93
C SER A 26 6.19 13.10 -22.38
N LYS A 27 6.44 14.04 -23.30
CA LYS A 27 6.18 13.87 -24.73
C LYS A 27 7.09 12.83 -25.38
N GLN A 28 8.36 12.78 -24.96
CA GLN A 28 9.34 11.86 -25.54
C GLN A 28 9.10 10.40 -25.13
N LEU A 29 8.60 10.17 -23.91
CA LEU A 29 8.32 8.84 -23.37
C LEU A 29 6.85 8.42 -23.48
N ASP A 30 6.00 9.28 -24.05
CA ASP A 30 4.53 9.10 -24.08
C ASP A 30 3.91 8.78 -22.70
N LEU A 31 4.38 9.50 -21.67
CA LEU A 31 3.91 9.35 -20.31
C LEU A 31 3.16 10.60 -19.85
N SER A 32 2.25 10.45 -18.89
CA SER A 32 1.59 11.61 -18.30
C SER A 32 2.61 12.53 -17.60
N ARG A 33 2.39 13.85 -17.67
CA ARG A 33 3.23 14.83 -16.96
C ARG A 33 3.32 14.55 -15.46
N ASN A 34 2.23 14.08 -14.86
CA ASN A 34 2.16 13.75 -13.44
C ASN A 34 3.02 12.53 -13.11
N THR A 35 3.03 11.54 -14.00
CA THR A 35 3.88 10.35 -13.89
C THR A 35 5.36 10.73 -13.88
N VAL A 36 5.80 11.55 -14.83
CA VAL A 36 7.19 12.05 -14.90
C VAL A 36 7.53 12.89 -13.68
N LYS A 37 6.63 13.78 -13.26
CA LYS A 37 6.81 14.61 -12.06
C LYS A 37 6.97 13.75 -10.80
N ASN A 38 6.17 12.70 -10.66
CA ASN A 38 6.23 11.78 -9.53
C ASN A 38 7.51 10.94 -9.56
N ALA A 39 7.90 10.42 -10.73
CA ALA A 39 9.14 9.66 -10.91
C ALA A 39 10.40 10.47 -10.58
N LEU A 40 10.44 11.76 -10.94
CA LEU A 40 11.56 12.63 -10.58
C LEU A 40 11.62 12.93 -9.08
N ARG A 41 10.46 13.03 -8.42
CA ARG A 41 10.34 13.27 -6.98
C ARG A 41 10.60 12.04 -6.12
N SER A 42 10.35 10.84 -6.62
CA SER A 42 10.59 9.62 -5.86
C SER A 42 12.08 9.32 -5.82
N GLU A 43 12.63 9.08 -4.63
CA GLU A 43 13.99 8.56 -4.49
C GLU A 43 14.04 7.06 -4.79
N ASP A 44 13.00 6.35 -4.37
CA ASP A 44 12.88 4.92 -4.60
C ASP A 44 12.28 4.58 -5.98
N PRO A 45 12.62 3.39 -6.52
CA PRO A 45 12.01 2.86 -7.71
C PRO A 45 10.51 2.57 -7.52
N PRO A 46 9.74 2.49 -8.62
CA PRO A 46 8.32 2.15 -8.56
C PRO A 46 8.14 0.72 -8.01
N ALA A 47 7.63 0.62 -6.78
CA ALA A 47 7.30 -0.64 -6.14
C ALA A 47 5.83 -0.62 -5.68
N TYR A 48 5.11 -1.72 -5.90
CA TYR A 48 3.75 -1.86 -5.41
C TYR A 48 3.80 -2.08 -3.91
N LYS A 49 3.39 -1.07 -3.14
CA LYS A 49 3.25 -1.16 -1.68
C LYS A 49 1.76 -1.10 -1.35
N ARG A 50 1.16 -2.27 -1.07
CA ARG A 50 -0.21 -2.30 -0.51
C ARG A 50 -0.13 -1.76 0.91
N LYS A 51 -0.89 -0.71 1.22
CA LYS A 51 -1.03 -0.26 2.60
C LYS A 51 -1.70 -1.38 3.41
N PRO A 52 -1.17 -1.74 4.60
CA PRO A 52 -1.87 -2.68 5.47
C PRO A 52 -3.24 -2.08 5.79
N TYR A 53 -4.29 -2.87 5.55
CA TYR A 53 -5.65 -2.50 5.91
C TYR A 53 -5.98 -3.22 7.20
N THR A 54 -6.30 -2.46 8.24
CA THR A 54 -6.81 -2.99 9.50
C THR A 54 -8.28 -2.66 9.58
N ASN A 55 -9.13 -3.64 9.87
CA ASN A 55 -10.55 -3.41 10.04
C ASN A 55 -10.78 -2.54 11.30
N PRO A 56 -11.40 -1.35 11.18
CA PRO A 56 -11.65 -0.47 12.32
C PRO A 56 -12.48 -1.13 13.42
N GLU A 57 -13.39 -2.05 13.07
CA GLU A 57 -14.24 -2.75 14.04
C GLU A 57 -13.49 -3.74 14.93
N LEU A 58 -12.31 -4.21 14.48
CA LEU A 58 -11.47 -5.12 15.25
C LEU A 58 -10.47 -4.39 16.16
N GLN A 59 -10.23 -3.09 15.92
CA GLN A 59 -9.31 -2.28 16.72
C GLN A 59 -9.62 -2.34 18.22
N PRO A 60 -10.89 -2.15 18.68
CA PRO A 60 -11.20 -2.19 20.11
C PRO A 60 -10.99 -3.57 20.76
N PHE A 61 -10.96 -4.63 19.95
CA PHE A 61 -10.83 -6.01 20.42
C PHE A 61 -9.44 -6.60 20.23
N GLN A 62 -8.45 -5.79 19.82
CA GLN A 62 -7.13 -6.28 19.45
C GLN A 62 -6.45 -7.06 20.59
N GLU A 63 -6.49 -6.56 21.82
CA GLU A 63 -5.93 -7.24 22.99
C GLU A 63 -6.64 -8.56 23.29
N TYR A 64 -7.97 -8.56 23.20
CA TYR A 64 -8.78 -9.75 23.40
C TYR A 64 -8.47 -10.84 22.36
N ILE A 65 -8.33 -10.45 21.08
CA ILE A 65 -7.97 -11.37 20.00
C ILE A 65 -6.59 -11.96 20.28
N ILE A 66 -5.61 -11.14 20.67
CA ILE A 66 -4.26 -11.60 20.98
C ILE A 66 -4.28 -12.63 22.11
N GLU A 67 -4.99 -12.34 23.21
CA GLU A 67 -5.11 -13.24 24.34
C GLU A 67 -5.78 -14.57 23.97
N GLN A 68 -6.93 -14.53 23.30
CA GLN A 68 -7.67 -15.75 22.95
C GLN A 68 -6.92 -16.62 21.93
N TYR A 69 -6.29 -15.98 20.95
CA TYR A 69 -5.68 -16.67 19.82
C TYR A 69 -4.25 -17.14 20.11
N PHE A 70 -3.40 -16.29 20.69
CA PHE A 70 -1.99 -16.63 20.94
C PHE A 70 -1.75 -17.29 22.30
N VAL A 71 -2.44 -16.84 23.35
CA VAL A 71 -2.25 -17.40 24.70
C VAL A 71 -3.11 -18.64 24.89
N LYS A 72 -4.43 -18.50 24.69
CA LYS A 72 -5.39 -19.59 24.92
C LYS A 72 -5.48 -20.57 23.75
N LYS A 73 -4.83 -20.27 22.61
CA LYS A 73 -4.77 -21.12 21.40
C LYS A 73 -6.15 -21.60 20.95
N LEU A 74 -7.18 -20.77 21.11
CA LEU A 74 -8.54 -21.09 20.70
C LEU A 74 -8.65 -21.07 19.16
N LYS A 75 -9.54 -21.91 18.62
CA LYS A 75 -9.84 -21.90 17.18
C LYS A 75 -10.41 -20.54 16.78
N GLY A 76 -9.95 -19.99 15.66
CA GLY A 76 -10.39 -18.67 15.17
C GLY A 76 -11.92 -18.54 15.02
N SER A 77 -12.61 -19.62 14.65
CA SER A 77 -14.08 -19.63 14.59
C SER A 77 -14.74 -19.39 15.96
N ARG A 78 -14.14 -19.89 17.04
CA ARG A 78 -14.62 -19.66 18.40
C ARG A 78 -14.39 -18.20 18.80
N VAL A 79 -13.20 -17.67 18.55
CA VAL A 79 -12.88 -16.27 18.83
C VAL A 79 -13.81 -15.33 18.07
N LEU A 80 -14.12 -15.62 16.80
CA LEU A 80 -15.08 -14.83 16.02
C LEU A 80 -16.50 -14.86 16.61
N ASN A 81 -16.96 -16.01 17.09
CA ASN A 81 -18.27 -16.10 17.75
C ASN A 81 -18.28 -15.32 19.07
N ASP A 82 -17.19 -15.35 19.82
CA ASP A 82 -17.03 -14.59 21.06
C ASP A 82 -16.96 -13.08 20.80
N LEU A 83 -16.36 -12.65 19.68
CA LEU A 83 -16.38 -11.25 19.26
C LEU A 83 -17.80 -10.79 18.87
N ARG A 84 -18.54 -11.64 18.15
CA ARG A 84 -19.92 -11.35 17.77
C ARG A 84 -20.84 -11.23 18.98
N SER A 85 -20.68 -12.10 19.99
CA SER A 85 -21.46 -12.01 21.22
C SER A 85 -21.14 -10.74 22.02
N LYS A 86 -19.92 -10.18 21.86
CA LYS A 86 -19.51 -8.89 22.42
C LYS A 86 -19.92 -7.67 21.58
N GLY A 87 -20.65 -7.87 20.47
CA GLY A 87 -21.18 -6.78 19.63
C GLY A 87 -20.29 -6.39 18.44
N CYS A 88 -19.28 -7.18 18.09
CA CYS A 88 -18.44 -6.95 16.92
C CYS A 88 -19.10 -7.53 15.65
N ASN A 89 -19.48 -6.68 14.69
CA ASN A 89 -20.23 -7.06 13.49
C ASN A 89 -19.33 -7.36 12.27
N VAL A 90 -18.30 -8.18 12.47
CA VAL A 90 -17.33 -8.48 11.42
C VAL A 90 -17.70 -9.77 10.66
N SER A 91 -17.55 -9.73 9.34
CA SER A 91 -17.75 -10.90 8.48
C SER A 91 -16.62 -11.91 8.68
N ARG A 92 -16.87 -13.20 8.39
CA ARG A 92 -15.85 -14.25 8.57
C ARG A 92 -14.60 -14.03 7.71
N SER A 93 -14.73 -13.36 6.56
CA SER A 93 -13.61 -13.05 5.67
C SER A 93 -12.84 -11.79 6.08
N ALA A 94 -13.42 -10.98 6.97
CA ALA A 94 -12.84 -9.73 7.46
C ALA A 94 -12.21 -9.86 8.87
N PHE A 95 -12.34 -11.04 9.49
CA PHE A 95 -11.68 -11.48 10.72
C PHE A 95 -10.53 -12.42 10.38
#